data_AF-A5KTF2-F1
#
_entry.id   AF-A5KTF2-F1
#
_cell.length_a   1.000
_cell.length_b   1.000
_cell.length_c   1.000
_cell.angle_alpha   90.00
_cell.angle_beta   90.00
_cell.angle_gamma   90.00
#
_symmetry.space_group_name_H-M   'P 1'
#
loop_
_entity.id
_entity.type
_entity.pdbx_description
1 polymer ?
#
loop_
_entity_poly.entity_id
_entity_poly.type
_entity_poly.pdbx_seq_one_letter_code
_entity_poly.pdbx_strand_id
1 'polypeptide(L)'
;MKQQRGFTVIELLVAVVFVLLGATVFMIQKNDIETGNRDAQRKTAINAMYYSLEKVYFKQFGYYPQRLDDSALASVDPALLKDPNGVKVGNQQSDYRYEPSTCENGKCRSYTLRADLEKEQDYIKNSDR
;
A
#
# COMPACT_ATOMS: atom_id res chain seq x y z
N MET A 1 -55.81 -21.04 17.57
CA MET A 1 -54.69 -21.95 17.29
C MET A 1 -53.82 -21.32 16.20
N LYS A 2 -52.55 -20.95 16.49
CA LYS A 2 -51.62 -20.41 15.49
C LYS A 2 -51.08 -21.57 14.66
N GLN A 3 -51.42 -21.65 13.38
CA GLN A 3 -50.81 -22.62 12.47
C GLN A 3 -49.37 -22.19 12.20
N GLN A 4 -48.40 -22.98 12.67
CA GLN A 4 -47.02 -22.87 12.20
C GLN A 4 -46.95 -23.54 10.84
N ARG A 5 -46.79 -22.74 9.77
CA ARG A 5 -46.50 -23.25 8.44
C ARG A 5 -45.04 -23.69 8.43
N GLY A 6 -44.82 -25.01 8.38
CA GLY A 6 -43.50 -25.59 8.18
C GLY A 6 -42.97 -25.22 6.80
N PHE A 7 -41.68 -24.89 6.74
CA PHE A 7 -40.97 -24.50 5.53
C PHE A 7 -40.88 -25.68 4.55
N THR A 8 -41.07 -25.42 3.25
CA THR A 8 -40.99 -26.49 2.23
C THR A 8 -39.55 -26.73 1.80
N VAL A 9 -39.21 -27.96 1.37
CA VAL A 9 -37.87 -28.30 0.86
C VAL A 9 -37.49 -27.39 -0.32
N ILE A 10 -38.45 -27.06 -1.19
CA ILE A 10 -38.23 -26.17 -2.34
C ILE A 10 -37.82 -24.77 -1.88
N GLU A 11 -38.46 -24.23 -0.85
CA GLU A 11 -38.15 -22.91 -0.29
C GLU A 11 -36.71 -22.87 0.28
N LEU A 12 -36.25 -23.98 0.87
CA LEU A 12 -34.87 -24.12 1.35
C LEU A 12 -33.86 -24.14 0.21
N LEU A 13 -34.15 -24.87 -0.86
CA LEU A 13 -33.28 -24.92 -2.03
C LEU A 13 -33.16 -23.53 -2.68
N VAL A 14 -34.27 -22.82 -2.83
CA VAL A 14 -34.27 -21.46 -3.39
C VAL A 14 -33.50 -20.49 -2.48
N ALA A 15 -33.70 -20.54 -1.15
CA ALA A 15 -32.97 -19.70 -0.21
C ALA A 15 -31.45 -19.96 -0.26
N VAL A 16 -31.02 -21.23 -0.32
CA VAL A 16 -29.60 -21.60 -0.43
C VAL A 16 -29.00 -21.05 -1.72
N VAL A 17 -29.71 -21.13 -2.85
CA VAL A 17 -29.24 -20.56 -4.12
C VAL A 17 -29.01 -19.05 -3.98
N PHE A 18 -29.94 -18.31 -3.38
CA PHE A 18 -29.75 -16.87 -3.17
C PHE A 18 -28.57 -16.55 -2.25
N VAL A 19 -28.37 -17.32 -1.18
CA VAL A 19 -27.23 -17.13 -0.28
C VAL A 19 -25.91 -17.38 -1.00
N LEU A 20 -25.81 -18.43 -1.83
CA LEU A 20 -24.60 -18.73 -2.59
C LEU A 20 -24.27 -17.64 -3.62
N LEU A 21 -25.29 -17.13 -4.32
CA LEU A 21 -25.13 -16.00 -5.25
C LEU A 21 -24.66 -14.74 -4.50
N GLY A 22 -25.29 -14.42 -3.38
CA GLY A 22 -24.93 -13.26 -2.55
C GLY A 22 -23.50 -13.36 -2.01
N ALA A 23 -23.10 -14.54 -1.50
CA ALA A 23 -21.76 -14.79 -1.00
C ALA A 23 -20.69 -14.60 -2.08
N THR A 24 -20.97 -15.04 -3.30
CA THR A 24 -20.04 -14.89 -4.44
C THR A 24 -19.80 -13.42 -4.76
N VAL A 25 -20.88 -12.63 -4.89
CA VAL A 25 -20.80 -11.18 -5.17
C VAL A 25 -20.15 -10.42 -4.02
N PHE A 26 -20.40 -10.83 -2.77
CA PHE A 26 -19.76 -10.25 -1.59
C PHE A 26 -18.24 -10.45 -1.59
N MET A 27 -17.76 -11.66 -1.93
CA MET A 27 -16.32 -11.94 -1.97
C MET A 27 -15.59 -11.09 -3.02
N ILE A 28 -16.19 -10.91 -4.20
CA ILE A 28 -15.62 -10.05 -5.26
C ILE A 28 -15.49 -8.61 -4.77
N GLN A 29 -16.56 -8.04 -4.22
CA GLN A 29 -16.55 -6.67 -3.71
C GLN A 29 -15.57 -6.48 -2.55
N LYS A 30 -15.48 -7.45 -1.64
CA LYS A 30 -14.53 -7.42 -0.53
C LYS A 30 -13.10 -7.37 -1.04
N ASN A 31 -12.73 -8.24 -1.98
CA ASN A 31 -11.39 -8.24 -2.57
C ASN A 31 -11.08 -6.90 -3.24
N ASP A 32 -12.05 -6.36 -3.99
CA ASP A 32 -11.89 -5.08 -4.67
C ASP A 32 -11.62 -3.90 -3.72
N ILE A 33 -12.33 -3.85 -2.59
CA ILE A 33 -12.16 -2.83 -1.54
C ILE A 33 -10.80 -3.00 -0.86
N GLU A 34 -10.42 -4.23 -0.52
CA GLU A 34 -9.16 -4.51 0.15
C GLU A 34 -7.96 -4.12 -0.72
N THR A 35 -7.99 -4.44 -2.02
CA THR A 35 -6.97 -4.00 -2.96
C THR A 35 -6.88 -2.47 -3.03
N GLY A 36 -8.02 -1.77 -3.09
CA GLY A 36 -8.04 -0.30 -3.07
C GLY A 36 -7.45 0.29 -1.80
N ASN A 37 -7.71 -0.33 -0.64
CA ASN A 37 -7.13 0.08 0.63
C ASN A 37 -5.61 -0.14 0.67
N ARG A 38 -5.12 -1.26 0.13
CA ARG A 38 -3.67 -1.52 0.03
C ARG A 38 -2.99 -0.48 -0.86
N ASP A 39 -3.55 -0.15 -2.02
CA ASP A 39 -3.01 0.89 -2.89
C ASP A 39 -3.02 2.28 -2.23
N ALA A 40 -4.08 2.61 -1.49
CA ALA A 40 -4.12 3.84 -0.70
C ALA A 40 -3.03 3.88 0.39
N GLN A 41 -2.79 2.76 1.08
CA GLN A 41 -1.69 2.64 2.05
C GLN A 41 -0.32 2.84 1.38
N ARG A 42 -0.08 2.20 0.23
CA ARG A 42 1.16 2.39 -0.56
C ARG A 42 1.39 3.85 -0.94
N LYS A 43 0.36 4.54 -1.45
CA LYS A 43 0.43 5.97 -1.79
C LYS A 43 0.75 6.84 -0.57
N THR A 44 0.10 6.58 0.57
CA THR A 44 0.36 7.30 1.83
C THR A 44 1.79 7.10 2.30
N ALA A 45 2.29 5.85 2.28
CA ALA A 45 3.67 5.53 2.64
C ALA A 45 4.69 6.26 1.75
N ILE A 46 4.52 6.20 0.42
CA ILE A 46 5.40 6.90 -0.53
C ILE A 46 5.39 8.41 -0.29
N ASN A 47 4.21 9.01 -0.08
CA ASN A 47 4.12 10.44 0.23
C ASN A 47 4.81 10.80 1.55
N ALA A 48 4.63 10.00 2.61
CA ALA A 48 5.28 10.24 3.89
C ALA A 48 6.82 10.17 3.77
N MET A 49 7.35 9.14 3.10
CA MET A 49 8.79 9.01 2.83
C MET A 49 9.31 10.16 1.97
N TYR A 50 8.58 10.54 0.93
CA TYR A 50 8.89 11.69 0.08
C TYR A 50 9.01 12.98 0.90
N TYR A 51 8.01 13.29 1.72
CA TYR A 51 8.05 14.50 2.56
C TYR A 51 9.19 14.46 3.58
N SER A 52 9.50 13.30 4.16
CA SER A 52 10.64 13.13 5.05
C SER A 52 11.96 13.45 4.34
N LEU A 53 12.18 12.89 3.15
CA LEU A 53 13.38 13.13 2.36
C LEU A 53 13.51 14.61 1.94
N GLU A 54 12.43 15.21 1.46
CA GLU A 54 12.44 16.60 0.95
C GLU A 54 12.50 17.65 2.06
N LYS A 55 11.71 17.48 3.12
CA LYS A 55 11.48 18.53 4.13
C LYS A 55 12.29 18.34 5.40
N VAL A 56 12.74 17.12 5.68
CA VAL A 56 13.54 16.82 6.88
C VAL A 56 14.98 16.53 6.49
N TYR A 57 15.22 15.42 5.78
CA TYR A 57 16.58 14.96 5.48
C TYR A 57 17.36 15.97 4.63
N PHE A 58 16.79 16.38 3.49
CA PHE A 58 17.46 17.31 2.59
C PHE A 58 17.69 18.67 3.24
N LYS A 59 16.75 19.16 4.06
CA LYS A 59 16.91 20.42 4.79
C LYS A 59 18.06 20.38 5.80
N GLN A 60 18.32 19.22 6.39
CA GLN A 60 19.39 19.02 7.35
C GLN A 60 20.75 18.81 6.69
N PHE A 61 20.81 18.02 5.62
CA PHE A 61 22.08 17.54 5.04
C PHE A 61 22.43 18.18 3.70
N GLY A 62 21.45 18.70 2.96
CA GLY A 62 21.63 19.32 1.64
C GLY A 62 21.83 18.33 0.48
N TYR A 63 21.58 17.04 0.70
CA TYR A 63 21.67 15.97 -0.30
C TYR A 63 20.71 14.82 0.07
N TYR A 64 20.53 13.85 -0.82
CA TYR A 64 19.78 12.61 -0.57
C TYR A 64 20.72 11.44 -0.27
N PRO A 65 20.31 10.49 0.59
CA PRO A 65 21.17 9.37 0.94
C PRO A 65 21.27 8.36 -0.20
N GLN A 66 22.42 7.70 -0.37
CA GLN A 66 22.53 6.61 -1.35
C GLN A 66 21.78 5.33 -0.93
N ARG A 67 21.45 5.18 0.35
CA ARG A 67 20.65 4.06 0.87
C ARG A 67 19.71 4.60 1.92
N LEU A 68 18.46 4.12 1.93
CA LEU A 68 17.55 4.42 3.02
C LEU A 68 17.96 3.61 4.25
N ASP A 69 18.32 4.31 5.31
CA ASP A 69 18.45 3.76 6.65
C ASP A 69 17.38 4.37 7.58
N ASP A 70 17.27 3.84 8.78
CA ASP A 70 16.27 4.31 9.75
C ASP A 70 16.50 5.77 10.18
N SER A 71 17.71 6.29 10.02
CA SER A 71 18.03 7.69 10.31
C SER A 71 17.52 8.63 9.22
N ALA A 72 17.57 8.19 7.96
CA ALA A 72 17.11 8.96 6.82
C ALA A 72 15.60 9.22 6.83
N LEU A 73 14.83 8.31 7.44
CA LEU A 73 13.37 8.35 7.51
C LEU A 73 12.86 8.43 8.95
N ALA A 74 13.66 8.94 9.89
CA ALA A 74 13.31 8.99 11.31
C ALA A 74 12.02 9.78 11.61
N SER A 75 11.59 10.66 10.70
CA SER A 75 10.35 11.42 10.81
C SER A 75 9.11 10.70 10.26
N VAL A 76 9.28 9.50 9.68
CA VAL A 76 8.21 8.67 9.14
C VAL A 76 7.80 7.67 10.20
N ASP A 77 6.49 7.42 10.34
CA ASP A 77 6.00 6.34 11.19
C ASP A 77 6.61 5.00 10.72
N PRO A 78 7.28 4.22 11.60
CA PRO A 78 7.86 2.93 11.25
C PRO A 78 6.88 1.96 10.58
N ALA A 79 5.57 2.07 10.84
CA ALA A 79 4.55 1.27 10.17
C ALA A 79 4.45 1.57 8.67
N LEU A 80 4.69 2.81 8.25
CA LEU A 80 4.67 3.23 6.85
C LEU A 80 5.95 2.87 6.09
N LEU A 81 6.98 2.39 6.79
CA LEU A 81 8.19 1.87 6.17
C LEU A 81 8.01 0.42 5.69
N LYS A 82 6.88 -0.21 6.02
CA LYS A 82 6.52 -1.57 5.59
C LYS A 82 5.38 -1.50 4.58
N ASP A 83 5.50 -2.30 3.54
CA ASP A 83 4.43 -2.47 2.56
C ASP A 83 3.22 -3.22 3.16
N PRO A 84 2.09 -3.33 2.42
CA PRO A 84 0.93 -4.08 2.90
C PRO A 84 1.19 -5.57 3.18
N ASN A 85 2.29 -6.13 2.68
CA ASN A 85 2.75 -7.50 2.95
C ASN A 85 3.66 -7.57 4.19
N GLY A 86 3.94 -6.44 4.84
CA GLY A 86 4.79 -6.33 6.02
C GLY A 86 6.30 -6.26 5.72
N VAL A 87 6.68 -6.13 4.45
CA VAL A 87 8.08 -6.08 4.02
C VAL A 87 8.58 -4.65 4.03
N LYS A 88 9.75 -4.44 4.64
CA LYS A 88 10.34 -3.10 4.82
C LYS A 88 10.95 -2.55 3.52
N VAL A 89 10.81 -1.25 3.29
CA VAL A 89 11.48 -0.52 2.20
C VAL A 89 13.00 -0.79 2.22
N GLY A 90 13.58 -0.96 1.04
CA GLY A 90 14.99 -1.36 0.87
C GLY A 90 15.22 -2.87 0.78
N ASN A 91 14.22 -3.70 1.16
CA ASN A 91 14.21 -5.11 0.80
C ASN A 91 13.75 -5.29 -0.66
N GLN A 92 14.36 -6.22 -1.40
CA GLN A 92 14.00 -6.53 -2.79
C GLN A 92 12.57 -7.05 -2.94
N GLN A 93 11.99 -7.65 -1.91
CA GLN A 93 10.61 -8.18 -1.92
C GLN A 93 9.56 -7.13 -1.55
N SER A 94 9.97 -5.94 -1.11
CA SER A 94 9.05 -4.86 -0.76
C SER A 94 8.29 -4.39 -1.99
N ASP A 95 7.08 -3.86 -1.87
CA ASP A 95 6.43 -3.13 -2.97
C ASP A 95 7.04 -1.72 -3.13
N TYR A 96 7.74 -1.23 -2.11
CA TYR A 96 8.41 0.07 -2.11
C TYR A 96 9.83 0.00 -2.67
N ARG A 97 10.19 0.95 -3.54
CA ARG A 97 11.53 1.11 -4.09
C ARG A 97 12.03 2.53 -3.92
N TYR A 98 13.31 2.63 -3.59
CA TYR A 98 14.07 3.87 -3.56
C TYR A 98 15.26 3.73 -4.50
N GLU A 99 15.29 4.59 -5.51
CA GLU A 99 16.26 4.57 -6.59
C GLU A 99 17.00 5.91 -6.60
N PRO A 100 18.12 6.01 -5.86
CA PRO A 100 18.91 7.22 -5.82
C PRO A 100 19.66 7.41 -7.14
N SER A 101 19.86 8.67 -7.52
CA SER A 101 20.47 9.07 -8.78
C SER A 101 21.50 10.18 -8.60
N THR A 102 22.49 10.23 -9.51
CA THR A 102 23.57 11.22 -9.49
C THR A 102 24.28 11.25 -8.13
N CYS A 103 24.79 10.09 -7.72
CA CYS A 103 25.44 9.90 -6.42
C CYS A 103 26.96 10.06 -6.51
N GLU A 104 27.53 10.83 -5.60
CA GLU A 104 28.96 11.01 -5.43
C GLU A 104 29.32 10.91 -3.94
N ASN A 105 30.25 10.02 -3.58
CA ASN A 105 30.69 9.79 -2.21
C ASN A 105 29.55 9.55 -1.20
N GLY A 106 28.54 8.75 -1.57
CA GLY A 106 27.39 8.43 -0.71
C GLY A 106 26.29 9.50 -0.67
N LYS A 107 26.45 10.61 -1.41
CA LYS A 107 25.53 11.74 -1.46
C LYS A 107 24.91 11.85 -2.85
N CYS A 108 23.59 11.81 -2.93
CA CYS A 108 22.85 11.81 -4.19
C CYS A 108 22.14 13.15 -4.40
N ARG A 109 22.06 13.60 -5.65
CA ARG A 109 21.37 14.86 -6.00
C ARG A 109 19.89 14.66 -6.26
N SER A 110 19.51 13.49 -6.73
CA SER A 110 18.12 13.16 -7.03
C SER A 110 17.79 11.73 -6.62
N TYR A 111 16.50 11.41 -6.58
CA TYR A 111 16.03 10.04 -6.37
C TYR A 111 14.63 9.86 -6.98
N THR A 112 14.27 8.59 -7.16
CA THR A 112 12.91 8.17 -7.46
C THR A 112 12.41 7.25 -6.35
N LEU A 113 11.28 7.59 -5.75
CA LEU A 113 10.49 6.72 -4.89
C LEU A 113 9.33 6.15 -5.71
N ARG A 114 9.10 4.85 -5.62
CA ARG A 114 7.94 4.22 -6.26
C ARG A 114 7.33 3.12 -5.42
N ALA A 115 6.03 2.93 -5.60
CA ALA A 115 5.32 1.75 -5.13
C ALA A 115 4.57 1.09 -6.29
N ASP A 116 4.68 -0.24 -6.38
CA ASP A 116 3.94 -1.04 -7.33
C ASP A 116 2.49 -1.17 -6.83
N LEU A 117 1.52 -0.69 -7.62
CA LEU A 117 0.09 -0.72 -7.25
C LEU A 117 -0.60 -1.94 -7.86
N GLU A 118 -1.64 -2.45 -7.20
CA GLU A 118 -2.36 -3.64 -7.66
C GLU A 118 -3.43 -3.31 -8.70
N LYS A 119 -4.07 -2.14 -8.62
CA LYS A 119 -5.14 -1.71 -9.54
C LYS A 119 -4.76 -0.59 -10.49
N GLU A 120 -3.67 0.10 -10.21
CA GLU A 120 -3.24 1.28 -10.94
C GLU A 120 -1.81 1.09 -11.44
N GLN A 121 -1.32 2.05 -12.23
CA GLN A 121 0.11 2.11 -12.55
C GLN A 121 0.91 2.46 -11.29
N ASP A 122 2.22 2.20 -11.34
CA ASP A 122 3.11 2.49 -10.23
C ASP A 122 3.01 3.94 -9.78
N TYR A 123 2.99 4.12 -8.47
CA TYR A 123 2.93 5.44 -7.87
C TYR A 123 4.33 5.99 -7.68
N ILE A 124 4.71 6.96 -8.52
CA ILE A 124 6.08 7.47 -8.60
C ILE A 124 6.17 8.90 -8.02
N LYS A 125 7.21 9.14 -7.23
CA LYS A 125 7.64 10.46 -6.74
C LYS A 125 9.12 10.67 -7.05
N ASN A 126 9.42 11.71 -7.81
CA ASN A 126 10.79 12.15 -8.07
C ASN A 126 11.15 13.29 -7.12
N SER A 127 12.44 13.40 -6.78
CA SER A 127 12.96 14.53 -6.01
C SER A 127 12.59 15.87 -6.64
N ASP A 128 12.36 16.89 -5.80
CA ASP A 128 12.01 18.25 -6.26
C ASP A 128 13.20 19.01 -6.90
N ARG A 129 14.40 18.42 -6.94
CA ARG A 129 15.64 19.03 -7.44
C ARG A 129 16.38 18.16 -8.44
#